data_AF-A0AAP0R5B6-F1
#
_entry.id   AF-A0AAP0R5B6-F1
#
_cell.length_a   1.000
_cell.length_b   1.000
_cell.length_c   1.000
_cell.angle_alpha   90.00
_cell.angle_beta   90.00
_cell.angle_gamma   90.00
#
_symmetry.space_group_name_H-M   'P 1'
#
loop_
_entity.id
_entity.type
_entity.pdbx_description
1 polymer ?
#
loop_
_entity_poly.entity_id
_entity_poly.type
_entity_poly.pdbx_seq_one_letter_code
_entity_poly.pdbx_strand_id
1 'polypeptide(L)'
;MAMLGTRYHISISNDIRNDTVPLSVRCKSKTEDLGMRTLFPGGVYFFSTKIDFFRTRLYFCFNVWGQKSRYIEAFKATRDEKRDNSTWVNEYPW
;
A
#
# COMPACT_ATOMS: atom_id res chain seq x y z
N MET A 1 -6.19 -24.74 -17.68
CA MET A 1 -5.21 -23.68 -18.00
C MET A 1 -5.14 -22.73 -16.82
N ALA A 2 -4.18 -22.92 -15.90
CA ALA A 2 -4.00 -21.98 -14.81
C ALA A 2 -3.37 -20.71 -15.40
N MET A 3 -4.14 -19.63 -15.48
CA MET A 3 -3.58 -18.32 -15.80
C MET A 3 -2.60 -17.99 -14.66
N LEU A 4 -1.29 -18.01 -14.95
CA LEU A 4 -0.28 -17.46 -14.04
C LEU A 4 -0.50 -15.95 -13.98
N GLY A 5 -1.42 -15.51 -13.12
CA GLY A 5 -1.65 -14.09 -12.87
C GLY A 5 -0.36 -13.46 -12.35
N THR A 6 0.10 -12.40 -13.02
CA THR A 6 1.27 -11.61 -12.61
C THR A 6 1.10 -11.20 -11.15
N ARG A 7 2.12 -11.48 -10.35
CA ARG A 7 2.18 -11.06 -8.95
C ARG A 7 2.77 -9.66 -8.89
N TYR A 8 2.06 -8.77 -8.21
CA TYR A 8 2.50 -7.40 -7.99
C TYR A 8 2.95 -7.25 -6.55
N HIS A 9 4.09 -6.59 -6.38
CA HIS A 9 4.65 -6.27 -5.08
C HIS A 9 4.35 -4.80 -4.78
N ILE A 10 3.72 -4.57 -3.62
CA ILE A 10 3.40 -3.25 -3.12
C ILE A 10 4.25 -3.03 -1.88
N SER A 11 4.98 -1.92 -1.86
CA SER A 11 5.72 -1.46 -0.68
C SER A 11 5.28 -0.07 -0.27
N ILE A 12 5.12 0.13 1.04
CA ILE A 12 4.79 1.39 1.68
C ILE A 12 5.92 1.72 2.66
N SER A 13 6.64 2.82 2.42
CA SER A 13 7.68 3.29 3.33
C SER A 13 7.22 4.49 4.16
N ASN A 14 7.70 4.53 5.41
CA ASN A 14 7.61 5.71 6.26
C ASN A 14 8.93 6.49 6.20
N ASP A 15 9.02 7.43 5.26
CA ASP A 15 10.19 8.29 5.05
C ASP A 15 9.94 9.73 5.53
N ILE A 16 9.02 9.90 6.49
CA ILE A 16 8.70 11.18 7.11
C ILE A 16 9.93 11.63 7.91
N ARG A 17 10.63 12.63 7.39
CA ARG A 17 11.92 13.09 7.94
C ARG A 17 11.73 13.80 9.29
N ASN A 18 12.73 13.64 10.16
CA ASN A 18 12.83 14.29 11.46
C ASN A 18 11.62 14.09 12.39
N ASP A 19 10.88 12.99 12.21
CA ASP A 19 9.75 12.65 13.05
C ASP A 19 9.98 11.32 13.78
N THR A 20 9.42 11.20 14.99
CA THR A 20 9.47 10.01 15.84
C THR A 20 8.12 9.30 15.94
N VAL A 21 7.05 9.93 15.46
CA VAL A 21 5.70 9.42 15.44
C VAL A 21 5.60 8.31 14.39
N PRO A 22 5.20 7.09 14.80
CA PRO A 22 5.07 5.99 13.87
C PRO A 22 3.85 6.18 12.96
N LEU A 23 4.00 5.75 11.70
CA LEU A 23 2.93 5.71 10.72
C LEU A 23 2.15 4.41 10.87
N SER A 24 0.86 4.51 11.20
CA SER A 24 -0.04 3.35 11.21
C SER A 24 -0.76 3.24 9.87
N VAL A 25 -0.67 2.08 9.22
CA VAL A 25 -1.21 1.82 7.88
C VAL A 25 -2.15 0.63 7.95
N ARG A 26 -3.38 0.78 7.46
CA ARG A 26 -4.33 -0.32 7.27
C ARG A 26 -4.78 -0.38 5.82
N CYS A 27 -4.31 -1.39 5.11
CA CYS A 27 -4.62 -1.59 3.70
C CYS A 27 -5.74 -2.61 3.53
N LYS A 28 -6.72 -2.27 2.68
CA LYS A 28 -7.85 -3.13 2.35
C LYS A 28 -8.15 -3.10 0.87
N SER A 29 -8.59 -4.24 0.35
CA SER A 29 -9.28 -4.34 -0.93
C SER A 29 -10.77 -4.63 -0.70
N LYS A 30 -11.53 -4.83 -1.78
CA LYS A 30 -12.94 -5.21 -1.71
C LYS A 30 -13.19 -6.49 -0.89
N THR A 31 -12.24 -7.44 -0.91
CA THR A 31 -12.45 -8.78 -0.33
C THR A 31 -11.45 -9.14 0.76
N GLU A 32 -10.46 -8.30 1.02
CA GLU A 32 -9.34 -8.63 1.91
C GLU A 32 -8.92 -7.40 2.72
N ASP A 33 -8.81 -7.57 4.03
CA ASP A 33 -8.25 -6.57 4.95
C ASP A 33 -6.91 -7.12 5.45
N LEU A 34 -5.82 -6.42 5.15
CA LEU A 34 -4.47 -6.86 5.49
C LEU A 34 -4.10 -6.57 6.96
N GLY A 35 -5.03 -5.98 7.71
CA GLY A 35 -4.84 -5.56 9.09
C GLY A 35 -4.09 -4.24 9.20
N MET A 36 -3.93 -3.79 10.44
CA MET A 36 -3.17 -2.59 10.78
C MET A 36 -1.70 -2.93 11.00
N ARG A 37 -0.81 -2.09 10.46
CA ARG A 37 0.64 -2.20 10.57
C ARG A 37 1.20 -0.88 11.06
N THR A 38 2.16 -0.93 11.96
CA THR A 38 2.84 0.25 12.50
C THR A 38 4.24 0.31 11.94
N LEU A 39 4.58 1.42 11.31
CA LEU A 39 5.87 1.69 10.68
C LEU A 39 6.59 2.79 11.45
N PHE A 40 7.66 2.43 12.15
CA PHE A 40 8.60 3.40 12.70
C PHE A 40 9.30 4.18 11.57
N PRO A 41 9.95 5.31 11.86
CA PRO A 41 10.73 6.04 10.85
C PRO A 41 11.72 5.12 10.11
N GLY A 42 11.74 5.19 8.78
CA GLY A 42 12.48 4.29 7.89
C GLY A 42 11.89 2.89 7.72
N GLY A 43 10.76 2.60 8.38
CA GLY A 43 10.07 1.31 8.31
C GLY A 43 9.36 1.12 6.98
N VAL A 44 9.37 -0.13 6.49
CA VAL A 44 8.72 -0.52 5.23
C VAL A 44 7.72 -1.65 5.48
N TYR A 45 6.50 -1.46 5.00
CA TYR A 45 5.47 -2.50 4.92
C TYR A 45 5.38 -3.01 3.48
N PHE A 46 5.45 -4.32 3.28
CA PHE A 46 5.31 -4.95 1.98
C PHE A 46 4.18 -5.98 1.98
N PHE A 47 3.46 -6.05 0.86
CA PHE A 47 2.52 -7.13 0.58
C PHE A 47 2.47 -7.38 -0.93
N SER A 48 1.88 -8.51 -1.32
CA SER A 48 1.72 -8.83 -2.74
C SER A 48 0.31 -9.26 -3.07
N THR A 49 -0.10 -8.99 -4.30
CA THR A 49 -1.41 -9.40 -4.82
C THR A 49 -1.27 -10.00 -6.21
N LYS A 50 -2.23 -10.81 -6.59
CA LYS A 50 -2.44 -11.20 -7.98
C LYS A 50 -3.54 -10.33 -8.58
N ILE A 51 -3.42 -9.97 -9.85
CA ILE A 51 -4.51 -9.33 -10.60
C ILE A 51 -5.31 -10.44 -11.30
N ASP A 52 -6.63 -10.34 -11.23
CA ASP A 52 -7.57 -11.20 -11.95
C ASP A 52 -7.81 -10.70 -13.38
N PHE A 53 -8.40 -11.51 -14.24
CA PHE A 53 -8.66 -11.14 -15.64
C PHE A 53 -9.49 -9.85 -15.78
N PHE A 54 -10.35 -9.57 -14.80
CA PHE A 54 -11.20 -8.38 -14.77
C PHE A 54 -10.48 -7.10 -14.35
N ARG A 55 -9.20 -7.16 -13.94
CA ARG A 55 -8.37 -6.00 -13.57
C ARG A 55 -9.04 -5.09 -12.54
N THR A 56 -9.80 -5.67 -11.61
CA THR A 56 -10.58 -4.92 -10.61
C THR A 56 -9.87 -4.73 -9.28
N ARG A 57 -8.68 -5.34 -9.13
CA ARG A 57 -7.93 -5.34 -7.87
C ARG A 57 -7.51 -3.92 -7.49
N LEU A 58 -7.92 -3.48 -6.31
CA LEU A 58 -7.65 -2.16 -5.76
C LEU A 58 -7.39 -2.29 -4.27
N TYR A 59 -6.29 -1.72 -3.80
CA TYR A 59 -5.98 -1.59 -2.38
C TYR A 59 -6.01 -0.12 -1.98
N PHE A 60 -6.91 0.20 -1.05
CA PHE A 60 -6.96 1.47 -0.35
C PHE A 60 -6.27 1.32 1.00
N CYS A 61 -5.36 2.22 1.32
CA CYS A 61 -4.68 2.24 2.61
C CYS A 61 -5.11 3.46 3.41
N PHE A 62 -5.63 3.20 4.60
CA PHE A 62 -5.84 4.22 5.61
C PHE A 62 -4.55 4.42 6.38
N ASN A 63 -4.02 5.64 6.32
CA ASN A 63 -2.78 6.02 6.99
C ASN A 63 -3.13 6.95 8.15
N VAL A 64 -2.53 6.72 9.30
CA VAL A 64 -2.67 7.53 10.51
C VAL A 64 -1.27 7.89 10.99
N TRP A 65 -1.05 9.17 11.20
CA TRP A 65 0.21 9.70 11.68
C TRP A 65 -0.07 10.81 12.69
N GLY A 66 0.17 10.52 13.96
CA GLY A 66 -0.24 11.39 15.07
C GLY A 66 -1.75 11.62 15.04
N GLN A 67 -2.15 12.89 14.94
CA GLN A 67 -3.57 13.29 14.83
C GLN A 67 -4.08 13.38 13.38
N LYS A 68 -3.20 13.16 12.39
CA LYS A 68 -3.54 13.26 10.98
C LYS A 68 -3.90 11.89 10.43
N SER A 69 -4.87 11.84 9.53
CA SER A 69 -5.21 10.60 8.84
C SER A 69 -5.66 10.84 7.40
N ARG A 70 -5.39 9.87 6.52
CA ARG A 70 -5.71 9.98 5.09
C ARG A 70 -5.82 8.61 4.42
N TYR A 71 -6.76 8.51 3.48
CA TYR A 71 -6.86 7.38 2.56
C TYR A 71 -6.04 7.63 1.30
N ILE A 72 -5.31 6.61 0.84
CA ILE A 72 -4.59 6.61 -0.44
C ILE A 72 -4.88 5.33 -1.23
N GLU A 73 -4.83 5.42 -2.57
CA GLU A 73 -4.89 4.28 -3.48
C GLU A 73 -3.49 3.65 -3.65
N ALA A 74 -3.09 2.79 -2.72
CA ALA A 74 -1.77 2.14 -2.75
C ALA A 74 -1.59 1.13 -3.89
N PHE A 75 -2.68 0.66 -4.51
CA PHE A 75 -2.56 -0.15 -5.72
C PHE A 75 -3.87 -0.11 -6.48
N LYS A 76 -3.81 0.07 -7.80
CA LYS A 76 -4.97 -0.02 -8.67
C LYS A 76 -4.57 -0.74 -9.94
N ALA A 77 -5.13 -1.93 -10.16
CA ALA A 77 -4.77 -2.80 -11.27
C ALA A 77 -4.75 -2.07 -12.62
N THR A 78 -5.79 -1.31 -12.95
CA THR A 78 -5.85 -0.56 -14.22
C THR A 78 -4.76 0.51 -14.39
N ARG A 79 -4.22 1.05 -13.28
CA ARG A 79 -3.16 2.06 -13.26
C ARG A 79 -1.77 1.43 -13.23
N ASP A 80 -1.63 0.36 -12.44
CA ASP A 80 -0.33 -0.18 -12.02
C ASP A 80 0.03 -1.51 -12.70
N GLU A 81 -0.87 -2.15 -13.46
CA GLU A 81 -0.57 -3.41 -14.17
C GLU A 81 0.55 -3.30 -15.22
N LYS A 82 0.82 -2.08 -15.69
CA LYS A 82 1.93 -1.81 -16.62
C LYS A 82 3.23 -1.44 -15.90
N ARG A 83 3.21 -1.40 -14.57
CA ARG A 83 4.37 -1.10 -13.73
C ARG A 83 4.85 -2.41 -13.13
N ASP A 84 6.14 -2.70 -13.30
CA ASP A 84 6.73 -3.93 -12.75
C ASP A 84 6.66 -3.97 -11.22
N ASN A 85 6.65 -2.81 -10.55
CA ASN A 85 6.48 -2.66 -9.09
C ASN A 85 5.73 -1.37 -8.73
N SER A 86 4.98 -1.40 -7.61
CA SER A 86 4.29 -0.23 -7.07
C SER A 86 4.87 0.16 -5.72
N THR A 87 5.56 1.29 -5.67
CA THR A 87 6.16 1.84 -4.44
C THR A 87 5.43 3.10 -4.02
N TRP A 88 4.98 3.15 -2.76
CA TRP A 88 4.42 4.33 -2.13
C TRP A 88 5.33 4.84 -1.04
N VAL A 89 5.73 6.10 -1.17
CA VAL A 89 6.64 6.77 -0.26
C VAL A 89 5.90 7.87 0.46
N ASN A 90 5.89 7.84 1.79
CA ASN A 90 5.38 8.95 2.61
C ASN A 90 6.57 9.81 3.03
N GLU A 91 6.92 10.82 2.23
CA GLU A 91 8.08 11.69 2.50
C GLU A 91 7.74 12.92 3.36
N TYR A 92 6.49 13.38 3.30
CA TYR A 92 6.02 14.55 4.02
C TYR A 92 4.72 14.28 4.75
N PRO A 93 4.54 14.85 5.95
CA PRO A 93 3.28 14.76 6.65
C PRO A 93 2.22 15.62 5.98
N TRP A 94 1.13 14.98 5.57
CA TRP A 94 -0.03 15.57 4.90
C TRP A 94 -0.66 16.72 5.68
#